data_AF-A0A7S1X3A1-F1
#
_entry.id   AF-A0A7S1X3A1-F1
#
_cell.length_a   1.000
_cell.length_b   1.000
_cell.length_c   1.000
_cell.angle_alpha   90.00
_cell.angle_beta   90.00
_cell.angle_gamma   90.00
#
_symmetry.space_group_name_H-M   'P 1'
#
loop_
_entity.id
_entity.type
_entity.pdbx_description
1 polymer ?
#
loop_
_entity_poly.entity_id
_entity_poly.type
_entity_poly.pdbx_seq_one_letter_code
_entity_poly.pdbx_strand_id
1 'polypeptide(L)'
;AVFLPFLPQDNFAGSGDTGAEEAVGVISADLAALLRSTRHDFWAALNNNASLVESIDSFLRFRRRAHDLTAADPDLSDEPAAMLLLSKRVFMVLLRAVSEETGKGPSRQQQGSILMNRRILDAAKLMDVAVLYGYENPELTENFFRRVFELSPEFGA
;
A
#
# COMPACT_ATOMS: atom_id res chain seq x y z
N ALA A 1 -5.37 -3.61 16.18
CA ALA A 1 -4.51 -2.42 16.01
C ALA A 1 -5.30 -1.38 15.23
N VAL A 2 -5.15 -0.11 15.58
CA VAL A 2 -5.70 1.01 14.79
C VAL A 2 -4.56 1.49 13.90
N PHE A 3 -4.78 1.60 12.60
CA PHE A 3 -3.80 2.13 11.65
C PHE A 3 -4.10 3.60 11.40
N LEU A 4 -3.07 4.45 11.45
CA LEU A 4 -3.24 5.86 11.12
C LEU A 4 -3.43 6.05 9.60
N PRO A 5 -4.33 6.94 9.16
CA PRO A 5 -4.38 7.36 7.78
C PRO A 5 -3.14 8.17 7.42
N PHE A 6 -2.71 8.09 6.16
CA PHE A 6 -1.70 8.97 5.61
C PHE A 6 -2.36 10.28 5.15
N LEU A 7 -1.78 11.42 5.50
CA LEU A 7 -2.33 12.73 5.19
C LEU A 7 -1.42 13.48 4.21
N PRO A 8 -1.94 14.45 3.42
CA PRO A 8 -1.12 15.18 2.45
C PRO A 8 0.15 15.83 3.05
N GLN A 9 0.08 16.32 4.29
CA GLN A 9 1.23 16.91 4.97
C GLN A 9 2.33 15.89 5.33
N ASP A 10 2.00 14.60 5.40
CA ASP A 10 2.99 13.57 5.73
C ASP A 10 4.04 13.42 4.62
N ASN A 11 3.76 13.91 3.40
CA ASN A 11 4.74 14.00 2.33
C ASN A 11 5.94 14.90 2.66
N PHE A 12 5.85 15.74 3.69
CA PHE A 12 6.94 16.61 4.16
C PHE A 12 7.76 15.97 5.29
N ALA A 13 7.56 14.68 5.61
CA ALA A 13 8.45 13.97 6.52
C ALA A 13 9.91 14.14 6.04
N GLY A 14 10.84 14.49 6.94
CA GLY A 14 12.23 14.79 6.58
C GLY A 14 12.52 16.26 6.27
N SER A 15 11.51 17.13 6.21
CA SER A 15 11.69 18.59 6.14
C SER A 15 11.77 19.25 7.53
N GLY A 16 11.94 18.46 8.61
CA GLY A 16 11.91 18.92 9.99
C GLY A 16 10.51 19.04 10.61
N ASP A 17 9.45 18.63 9.89
CA ASP A 17 8.12 18.48 10.46
C ASP A 17 8.05 17.19 11.30
N THR A 18 8.17 17.35 12.62
CA THR A 18 8.14 16.23 13.57
C THR A 18 6.82 15.44 13.51
N GLY A 19 5.70 16.10 13.21
CA GLY A 19 4.40 15.44 13.13
C GLY A 19 4.33 14.51 11.90
N ALA A 20 4.79 14.98 10.74
CA ALA A 20 4.87 14.17 9.53
C ALA A 20 5.82 12.98 9.70
N GLU A 21 6.98 13.20 10.34
CA GLU A 21 7.96 12.13 10.61
C GLU A 21 7.41 11.05 11.55
N GLU A 22 6.73 11.46 12.62
CA GLU A 22 6.11 10.53 13.56
C GLU A 22 4.97 9.74 12.89
N ALA A 23 4.10 10.40 12.13
CA ALA A 23 3.02 9.75 11.40
C ALA A 23 3.55 8.67 10.44
N VAL A 24 4.51 9.03 9.59
CA VAL A 24 5.17 8.09 8.66
C VAL A 24 5.81 6.93 9.42
N GLY A 25 6.50 7.22 10.53
CA GLY A 25 7.12 6.21 11.38
C GLY A 25 6.13 5.20 11.95
N VAL A 26 5.02 5.68 12.51
CA VAL A 26 3.97 4.85 13.11
C VAL A 26 3.28 3.98 12.06
N ILE A 27 2.82 4.58 10.96
CA ILE A 27 2.16 3.82 9.86
C ILE A 27 3.12 2.74 9.36
N SER A 28 4.38 3.11 9.13
CA SER A 28 5.40 2.20 8.65
C SER A 28 5.63 1.04 9.64
N ALA A 29 5.70 1.31 10.95
CA ALA A 29 5.89 0.29 11.98
C ALA A 29 4.70 -0.70 12.05
N ASP A 30 3.47 -0.19 11.96
CA ASP A 30 2.25 -1.00 11.98
C ASP A 30 2.16 -1.91 10.74
N LEU A 31 2.47 -1.39 9.56
CA LEU A 31 2.54 -2.21 8.34
C LEU A 31 3.66 -3.26 8.43
N ALA A 32 4.78 -2.96 9.08
CA ALA A 32 5.84 -3.95 9.31
C ALA A 32 5.38 -5.06 10.29
N ALA A 33 4.60 -4.73 11.31
CA ALA A 33 4.00 -5.72 12.19
C ALA A 33 2.99 -6.60 11.44
N LEU A 34 2.14 -6.00 10.60
CA LEU A 34 1.20 -6.71 9.73
C LEU A 34 1.92 -7.67 8.77
N LEU A 35 3.01 -7.23 8.13
CA LEU A 35 3.80 -8.07 7.22
C LEU A 35 4.47 -9.25 7.92
N ARG A 36 4.83 -9.13 9.21
CA ARG A 36 5.40 -10.24 10.00
C ARG A 36 4.33 -11.17 10.59
N SER A 37 3.07 -10.80 10.52
CA SER A 37 1.98 -11.60 11.08
C SER A 37 1.74 -12.89 10.30
N THR A 38 1.12 -13.86 10.95
CA THR A 38 0.75 -15.13 10.32
C THR A 38 -0.24 -14.89 9.17
N ARG A 39 -0.34 -15.83 8.23
CA ARG A 39 -1.35 -15.77 7.14
C ARG A 39 -2.75 -15.52 7.72
N HIS A 40 -3.10 -16.23 8.79
CA HIS A 40 -4.41 -16.09 9.43
C HIS A 40 -4.65 -14.65 9.92
N ASP A 41 -3.69 -14.08 10.66
CA ASP A 41 -3.85 -12.76 11.26
C ASP A 41 -3.80 -11.64 10.22
N PHE A 42 -2.98 -11.81 9.19
CA PHE A 42 -2.91 -10.90 8.05
C PHE A 42 -4.28 -10.79 7.35
N TRP A 43 -4.89 -11.93 7.02
CA TRP A 43 -6.20 -11.95 6.38
C TRP A 43 -7.33 -11.52 7.31
N ALA A 44 -7.24 -11.83 8.61
CA ALA A 44 -8.18 -11.33 9.60
C ALA A 44 -8.13 -9.79 9.71
N ALA A 45 -6.93 -9.19 9.63
CA ALA A 45 -6.75 -7.75 9.62
C ALA A 45 -7.35 -7.12 8.36
N LEU A 46 -7.01 -7.63 7.17
CA LEU A 46 -7.58 -7.13 5.91
C LEU A 46 -9.11 -7.23 5.88
N ASN A 47 -9.67 -8.33 6.38
CA ASN A 47 -11.11 -8.52 6.36
C ASN A 47 -11.83 -7.66 7.41
N ASN A 48 -11.27 -7.44 8.60
CA ASN A 48 -12.02 -6.90 9.72
C ASN A 48 -11.59 -5.48 10.15
N ASN A 49 -10.50 -4.94 9.62
CA ASN A 49 -9.94 -3.68 10.08
C ASN A 49 -10.13 -2.55 9.06
N ALA A 50 -11.13 -1.70 9.29
CA ALA A 50 -11.41 -0.55 8.42
C ALA A 50 -10.26 0.47 8.40
N SER A 51 -9.61 0.72 9.54
CA SER A 51 -8.49 1.68 9.62
C SER A 51 -7.28 1.26 8.78
N LEU A 52 -7.05 -0.06 8.62
CA LEU A 52 -6.01 -0.57 7.73
C LEU A 52 -6.34 -0.25 6.26
N VAL A 53 -7.58 -0.48 5.85
CA VAL A 53 -8.03 -0.17 4.48
C VAL A 53 -7.90 1.32 4.21
N GLU A 54 -8.32 2.16 5.15
CA GLU A 54 -8.18 3.62 5.06
C GLU A 54 -6.72 4.07 5.02
N SER A 55 -5.84 3.45 5.82
CA SER A 55 -4.39 3.73 5.81
C SER A 55 -3.76 3.45 4.44
N ILE A 56 -4.09 2.31 3.82
CA ILE A 56 -3.62 1.96 2.48
C ILE A 56 -4.20 2.92 1.42
N ASP A 57 -5.51 3.16 1.45
CA ASP A 57 -6.20 4.03 0.49
C ASP A 57 -5.67 5.47 0.53
N SER A 58 -5.57 6.02 1.74
CA SER A 58 -5.07 7.39 1.95
C SER A 58 -3.60 7.54 1.52
N PHE A 59 -2.76 6.52 1.75
CA PHE A 59 -1.39 6.52 1.25
C PHE A 59 -1.36 6.55 -0.28
N LEU A 60 -2.05 5.60 -0.94
CA LEU A 60 -2.07 5.52 -2.41
C LEU A 60 -2.58 6.82 -3.05
N ARG A 61 -3.60 7.43 -2.43
CA ARG A 61 -4.23 8.65 -2.91
C ARG A 61 -3.35 9.89 -2.76
N PHE A 62 -2.76 10.08 -1.57
CA PHE A 62 -2.09 11.34 -1.20
C PHE A 62 -0.58 11.32 -1.34
N ARG A 63 0.04 10.16 -1.58
CA ARG A 63 1.48 10.08 -1.87
C ARG A 63 1.80 10.90 -3.13
N ARG A 64 2.75 11.82 -3.02
CA ARG A 64 3.24 12.61 -4.17
C ARG A 64 3.84 11.68 -5.23
N ARG A 65 3.49 11.94 -6.50
CA ARG A 65 4.00 11.21 -7.66
C ARG A 65 5.18 11.95 -8.27
N ALA A 66 6.02 11.25 -9.02
CA ALA A 66 7.20 11.85 -9.69
C ALA A 66 6.84 13.05 -10.59
N HIS A 67 5.66 13.04 -11.23
CA HIS A 67 5.19 14.14 -12.08
C HIS A 67 4.50 15.28 -11.31
N ASP A 68 4.23 15.10 -10.00
CA ASP A 68 3.74 16.17 -9.13
C ASP A 68 4.89 17.09 -8.67
N LEU A 69 6.14 16.70 -8.92
CA LEU A 69 7.33 17.50 -8.64
C LEU A 69 7.52 18.51 -9.78
N THR A 70 7.36 19.79 -9.48
CA THR A 70 7.64 20.86 -10.44
C THR A 70 9.08 21.34 -10.28
N ALA A 71 9.67 21.95 -11.32
CA ALA A 71 11.01 22.54 -11.24
C ALA A 71 11.15 23.63 -10.16
N ALA A 72 10.04 24.07 -9.54
CA ALA A 72 9.99 25.02 -8.44
C ALA A 72 10.03 24.38 -7.04
N ASP A 73 10.16 23.05 -6.92
CA ASP A 73 10.38 22.32 -5.66
C ASP A 73 11.86 21.87 -5.52
N PRO A 74 12.82 22.80 -5.30
CA PRO A 74 14.25 22.49 -5.29
C PRO A 74 14.72 21.66 -4.08
N ASP A 75 13.90 21.56 -3.02
CA ASP A 75 14.26 20.93 -1.73
C ASP A 75 13.93 19.42 -1.64
N LEU A 76 13.39 18.83 -2.70
CA LEU A 76 12.84 17.46 -2.68
C LEU A 76 13.51 16.51 -3.67
N SER A 77 14.76 16.77 -4.04
CA SER A 77 15.50 15.90 -4.97
C SER A 77 15.82 14.52 -4.38
N ASP A 78 15.91 14.42 -3.04
CA ASP A 78 16.11 13.15 -2.33
C ASP A 78 14.87 12.81 -1.49
N GLU A 79 14.23 11.70 -1.82
CA GLU A 79 13.12 11.18 -1.02
C GLU A 79 13.64 10.70 0.35
N PRO A 80 13.03 11.13 1.47
CA PRO A 80 13.42 10.68 2.80
C PRO A 80 13.36 9.15 2.92
N ALA A 81 14.40 8.55 3.50
CA ALA A 81 14.49 7.09 3.65
C ALA A 81 13.28 6.47 4.38
N ALA A 82 12.69 7.20 5.34
CA ALA A 82 11.49 6.77 6.05
C ALA A 82 10.26 6.66 5.13
N MET A 83 10.13 7.59 4.19
CA MET A 83 9.05 7.61 3.21
C MET A 83 9.20 6.50 2.18
N LEU A 84 10.42 6.29 1.66
CA LEU A 84 10.71 5.17 0.77
C LEU A 84 10.42 3.82 1.44
N LEU A 85 10.76 3.69 2.72
CA LEU A 85 10.47 2.50 3.50
C LEU A 85 8.97 2.28 3.72
N LEU A 86 8.21 3.35 3.99
CA LEU A 86 6.75 3.28 4.08
C LEU A 86 6.15 2.85 2.74
N SER A 87 6.56 3.48 1.64
CA SER A 87 6.14 3.15 0.28
C SER A 87 6.36 1.68 -0.05
N LYS A 88 7.55 1.15 0.27
CA LYS A 88 7.87 -0.26 0.12
C LYS A 88 6.95 -1.16 0.95
N ARG A 89 6.64 -0.80 2.20
CA ARG A 89 5.77 -1.61 3.07
C ARG A 89 4.33 -1.64 2.57
N VAL A 90 3.81 -0.51 2.08
CA VAL A 90 2.47 -0.47 1.45
C VAL A 90 2.43 -1.42 0.25
N PHE A 91 3.40 -1.31 -0.66
CA PHE A 91 3.46 -2.21 -1.82
C PHE A 91 3.58 -3.68 -1.42
N MET A 92 4.43 -4.00 -0.43
CA MET A 92 4.58 -5.38 0.06
C MET A 92 3.31 -5.93 0.71
N VAL A 93 2.48 -5.10 1.35
CA VAL A 93 1.17 -5.52 1.88
C VAL A 93 0.24 -5.90 0.73
N LEU A 94 0.15 -5.06 -0.29
CA LEU A 94 -0.67 -5.33 -1.48
C LEU A 94 -0.17 -6.58 -2.22
N LEU A 95 1.14 -6.69 -2.42
CA LEU A 95 1.76 -7.84 -3.08
C LEU A 95 1.51 -9.13 -2.30
N ARG A 96 1.66 -9.10 -0.98
CA ARG A 96 1.35 -10.25 -0.11
C ARG A 96 -0.11 -10.67 -0.25
N ALA A 97 -1.03 -9.70 -0.28
CA ALA A 97 -2.45 -9.95 -0.39
C ALA A 97 -2.84 -10.66 -1.70
N VAL A 98 -2.12 -10.41 -2.80
CA VAL A 98 -2.36 -11.10 -4.09
C VAL A 98 -1.50 -12.36 -4.28
N SER A 99 -0.58 -12.63 -3.35
CA SER A 99 0.33 -13.78 -3.42
C SER A 99 -0.30 -15.06 -2.88
N GLU A 100 0.22 -16.19 -3.35
CA GLU A 100 -0.08 -17.47 -2.73
C GLU A 100 0.81 -17.67 -1.49
N GLU A 101 0.18 -17.96 -0.37
CA GLU A 101 0.85 -18.45 0.83
C GLU A 101 0.29 -19.83 1.20
N THR A 102 1.01 -20.60 2.01
CA THR A 102 0.50 -21.85 2.57
C THR A 102 0.04 -21.64 4.01
N GLY A 103 -0.79 -22.55 4.53
CA GLY A 103 -1.27 -22.51 5.91
C GLY A 103 -2.68 -21.95 6.09
N LYS A 104 -3.06 -21.68 7.35
CA LYS A 104 -4.42 -21.30 7.72
C LYS A 104 -4.77 -19.90 7.21
N GLY A 105 -5.89 -19.77 6.50
CA GLY A 105 -6.41 -18.52 5.96
C GLY A 105 -7.48 -18.77 4.89
N PRO A 106 -8.00 -17.73 4.24
CA PRO A 106 -9.00 -17.85 3.19
C PRO A 106 -8.48 -18.66 1.98
N SER A 107 -9.40 -19.32 1.28
CA SER A 107 -9.14 -19.92 -0.04
C SER A 107 -8.89 -18.85 -1.10
N ARG A 108 -8.34 -19.21 -2.26
CA ARG A 108 -8.05 -18.25 -3.35
C ARG A 108 -9.28 -17.45 -3.79
N GLN A 109 -10.44 -18.12 -3.88
CA GLN A 109 -11.71 -17.47 -4.22
C GLN A 109 -12.18 -16.49 -3.12
N GLN A 110 -11.97 -16.86 -1.84
CA GLN A 110 -12.29 -15.98 -0.72
C GLN A 110 -11.35 -14.78 -0.67
N GLN A 111 -10.07 -14.94 -1.02
CA GLN A 111 -9.11 -13.84 -1.12
C GLN A 111 -9.60 -12.78 -2.11
N GLY A 112 -9.97 -13.18 -3.33
CA GLY A 112 -10.54 -12.26 -4.33
C GLY A 112 -11.76 -11.51 -3.80
N SER A 113 -12.72 -12.25 -3.21
CA SER A 113 -13.91 -11.66 -2.60
C SER A 113 -13.59 -10.63 -1.51
N ILE A 114 -12.63 -10.94 -0.62
CA ILE A 114 -12.24 -10.02 0.46
C ILE A 114 -11.64 -8.74 -0.12
N LEU A 115 -10.72 -8.87 -1.08
CA LEU A 115 -10.03 -7.72 -1.67
C LEU A 115 -11.00 -6.72 -2.30
N MET A 116 -12.03 -7.21 -2.97
CA MET A 116 -13.01 -6.36 -3.65
C MET A 116 -14.12 -5.86 -2.73
N ASN A 117 -14.73 -6.75 -1.94
CA ASN A 117 -15.84 -6.38 -1.05
C ASN A 117 -15.41 -5.41 0.06
N ARG A 118 -14.16 -5.49 0.50
CA ARG A 118 -13.59 -4.57 1.49
C ARG A 118 -12.89 -3.36 0.86
N ARG A 119 -12.94 -3.23 -0.48
CA ARG A 119 -12.30 -2.16 -1.25
C ARG A 119 -10.81 -2.00 -0.91
N ILE A 120 -10.13 -3.12 -0.65
CA ILE A 120 -8.67 -3.14 -0.52
C ILE A 120 -8.04 -2.91 -1.89
N LEU A 121 -8.68 -3.45 -2.94
CA LEU A 121 -8.38 -3.17 -4.33
C LEU A 121 -9.66 -2.70 -5.04
N ASP A 122 -9.50 -1.67 -5.86
CA ASP A 122 -10.49 -1.18 -6.80
C ASP A 122 -9.75 -0.53 -7.98
N ALA A 123 -10.48 -0.12 -9.02
CA ALA A 123 -9.87 0.45 -10.21
C ALA A 123 -9.00 1.68 -9.91
N ALA A 124 -9.41 2.54 -8.96
CA ALA A 124 -8.64 3.74 -8.59
C ALA A 124 -7.31 3.35 -7.92
N LYS A 125 -7.36 2.45 -6.93
CA LYS A 125 -6.16 1.96 -6.23
C LYS A 125 -5.21 1.23 -7.17
N LEU A 126 -5.72 0.50 -8.15
CA LEU A 126 -4.89 -0.13 -9.19
C LEU A 126 -4.17 0.93 -10.03
N MET A 127 -4.85 2.00 -10.45
CA MET A 127 -4.20 3.10 -11.16
C MET A 127 -3.13 3.79 -10.30
N ASP A 128 -3.41 4.03 -9.02
CA ASP A 128 -2.44 4.60 -8.10
C ASP A 128 -1.20 3.71 -7.94
N VAL A 129 -1.38 2.39 -7.82
CA VAL A 129 -0.27 1.43 -7.78
C VAL A 129 0.56 1.47 -9.07
N ALA A 130 -0.08 1.51 -10.24
CA ALA A 130 0.65 1.60 -11.51
C ALA A 130 1.52 2.85 -11.58
N VAL A 131 0.98 3.97 -11.12
CA VAL A 131 1.67 5.27 -11.16
C VAL A 131 2.79 5.36 -10.12
N LEU A 132 2.57 4.86 -8.91
CA LEU A 132 3.55 4.93 -7.82
C LEU A 132 4.70 3.94 -7.99
N TYR A 133 4.43 2.74 -8.50
CA TYR A 133 5.42 1.65 -8.49
C TYR A 133 5.87 1.19 -9.88
N GLY A 134 5.11 1.50 -10.94
CA GLY A 134 5.37 0.99 -12.28
C GLY A 134 6.68 1.47 -12.91
N TYR A 135 7.07 2.72 -12.66
CA TYR A 135 8.32 3.27 -13.19
C TYR A 135 9.56 2.71 -12.48
N GLU A 136 9.55 2.70 -11.15
CA GLU A 136 10.70 2.29 -10.35
C GLU A 136 10.85 0.76 -10.24
N ASN A 137 9.74 0.01 -10.27
CA ASN A 137 9.70 -1.43 -10.05
C ASN A 137 8.81 -2.15 -11.08
N PRO A 138 9.13 -2.08 -12.38
CA PRO A 138 8.24 -2.55 -13.45
C PRO A 138 7.93 -4.05 -13.37
N GLU A 139 8.94 -4.91 -13.14
CA GLU A 139 8.76 -6.36 -13.11
C GLU A 139 7.87 -6.82 -11.95
N LEU A 140 8.10 -6.29 -10.75
CA LEU A 140 7.30 -6.59 -9.57
C LEU A 140 5.87 -6.04 -9.69
N THR A 141 5.73 -4.85 -10.28
CA THR A 141 4.42 -4.25 -10.53
C THR A 141 3.63 -5.08 -11.54
N GLU A 142 4.25 -5.50 -12.65
CA GLU A 142 3.60 -6.39 -13.62
C GLU A 142 3.15 -7.71 -12.98
N ASN A 143 4.01 -8.30 -12.14
CA ASN A 143 3.67 -9.52 -11.41
C ASN A 143 2.48 -9.32 -10.47
N PHE A 144 2.42 -8.18 -9.77
CA PHE A 144 1.27 -7.80 -8.95
C PHE A 144 -0.01 -7.75 -9.77
N PHE A 145 -0.03 -7.02 -10.90
CA PHE A 145 -1.21 -6.91 -11.77
C PHE A 145 -1.66 -8.27 -12.31
N ARG A 146 -0.72 -9.10 -12.77
CA ARG A 146 -1.03 -10.47 -13.23
C ARG A 146 -1.79 -11.26 -12.17
N ARG A 147 -1.31 -11.22 -10.92
CA ARG A 147 -1.97 -11.92 -9.79
C ARG A 147 -3.33 -11.33 -9.43
N VAL A 148 -3.51 -10.01 -9.56
CA VAL A 148 -4.82 -9.37 -9.38
C VAL A 148 -5.82 -9.91 -10.39
N PHE A 149 -5.46 -9.95 -11.68
CA PHE A 149 -6.36 -10.42 -12.73
C PHE A 149 -6.65 -11.93 -12.64
N GLU A 150 -5.70 -12.73 -12.15
CA GLU A 150 -5.93 -14.14 -11.83
C GLU A 150 -6.89 -14.33 -10.65
N LEU A 151 -6.88 -13.43 -9.66
CA LEU A 151 -7.74 -13.46 -8.48
C LEU A 151 -9.17 -13.02 -8.75
N SER A 152 -9.36 -12.08 -9.67
CA SER A 152 -10.66 -11.56 -10.05
C SER A 152 -10.67 -11.25 -11.55
N PRO A 153 -11.33 -12.10 -12.36
CA PRO A 153 -11.53 -11.86 -13.79
C PRO A 153 -12.30 -10.56 -14.09
N GLU A 154 -12.96 -9.99 -13.08
CA GLU A 154 -13.78 -8.77 -13.18
C GLU A 154 -12.96 -7.55 -13.63
N PHE A 155 -11.65 -7.55 -13.38
CA PHE A 155 -10.74 -6.50 -13.83
C PHE A 155 -10.05 -6.81 -15.17
N GLY A 156 -10.18 -8.04 -15.68
CA GLY A 156 -9.54 -8.50 -16.91
C GLY A 156 -10.49 -8.66 -18.10
N ALA A 157 -11.77 -8.32 -17.93
CA ALA A 157 -12.83 -8.42 -18.94
C ALA A 157 -13.08 -7.07 -19.64
#